data_AF-A0A9D4DF84-F1
#
_entry.id   AF-A0A9D4DF84-F1
#
_cell.length_a   1.000
_cell.length_b   1.000
_cell.length_c   1.000
_cell.angle_alpha   90.00
_cell.angle_beta   90.00
_cell.angle_gamma   90.00
#
_symmetry.space_group_name_H-M   'P 1'
#
loop_
_entity.id
_entity.type
_entity.pdbx_description
1 polymer ?
#
loop_
_entity_poly.entity_id
_entity_poly.type
_entity_poly.pdbx_seq_one_letter_code
_entity_poly.pdbx_strand_id
1 'polypeptide(L)'
;MKYLLGITAVLVVLGVCTALDLANMMKFGNHAVPNNRLKRAHDETFIAFSAGLTAMVNVSANATIAFDKVFINSGNGYNNSTGVFTCHHDGVYVFLYHGLSESAGSLWMDLYKNGVYQITGYAHNENEYAAASNAILLQLVENDTVYIRGHGTNQLYGKPDETYATFSGFILIPQGQGHGENGGNN
;
A
#
# COMPACT_ATOMS: atom_id res chain seq x y z
N MET A 1 -11.12 -21.16 -23.78
CA MET A 1 -10.36 -21.47 -22.54
C MET A 1 -9.58 -20.21 -22.08
N LYS A 2 -10.26 -19.07 -21.88
CA LYS A 2 -9.64 -17.74 -21.68
C LYS A 2 -9.99 -17.07 -20.34
N TYR A 3 -10.77 -17.70 -19.48
CA TYR A 3 -11.22 -17.12 -18.20
C TYR A 3 -10.32 -17.44 -17.00
N LEU A 4 -9.23 -18.19 -17.19
CA LEU A 4 -8.48 -18.76 -16.07
C LEU A 4 -7.31 -17.88 -15.57
N LEU A 5 -6.79 -16.94 -16.38
CA LEU A 5 -5.66 -16.08 -15.99
C LEU A 5 -6.07 -14.80 -15.25
N GLY A 6 -7.31 -14.33 -15.42
CA GLY A 6 -7.84 -13.20 -14.63
C GLY A 6 -8.16 -13.56 -13.18
N ILE A 7 -8.28 -14.86 -12.87
CA ILE A 7 -8.70 -15.35 -11.54
C ILE A 7 -7.52 -15.31 -10.54
N THR A 8 -6.28 -15.39 -11.00
CA THR A 8 -5.12 -15.46 -10.10
C THR A 8 -4.80 -14.12 -9.43
N ALA A 9 -4.98 -12.99 -10.12
CA ALA A 9 -4.81 -11.65 -9.54
C ALA A 9 -5.97 -11.28 -8.59
N VAL A 10 -7.20 -11.69 -8.94
CA VAL A 10 -8.39 -11.54 -8.08
C VAL A 10 -8.24 -12.34 -6.78
N LEU A 11 -7.56 -13.49 -6.81
CA LEU A 11 -7.29 -14.29 -5.61
C LEU A 11 -6.33 -13.61 -4.62
N VAL A 12 -5.35 -12.81 -5.09
CA VAL A 12 -4.44 -12.08 -4.19
C VAL A 12 -5.19 -10.96 -3.48
N VAL A 13 -6.05 -10.22 -4.19
CA VAL A 13 -6.87 -9.14 -3.61
C VAL A 13 -7.96 -9.70 -2.68
N LEU A 14 -8.63 -10.79 -3.04
CA LEU A 14 -9.60 -11.47 -2.18
C LEU A 14 -8.94 -12.15 -0.96
N GLY A 15 -7.74 -12.71 -1.12
CA GLY A 15 -6.96 -13.30 -0.03
C GLY A 15 -6.51 -12.26 1.00
N VAL A 16 -6.07 -11.09 0.53
CA VAL A 16 -5.75 -9.95 1.42
C VAL A 16 -7.01 -9.39 2.07
N CYS A 17 -8.13 -9.23 1.34
CA CYS A 17 -9.41 -8.81 1.93
C CYS A 17 -9.95 -9.78 2.99
N THR A 18 -9.90 -11.09 2.76
CA THR A 18 -10.37 -12.08 3.75
C THR A 18 -9.47 -12.13 4.98
N ALA A 19 -8.16 -12.01 4.81
CA ALA A 19 -7.23 -11.87 5.93
C ALA A 19 -7.47 -10.57 6.73
N LEU A 20 -7.81 -9.47 6.05
CA LEU A 20 -8.10 -8.19 6.66
C LEU A 20 -9.45 -8.17 7.40
N ASP A 21 -10.48 -8.79 6.82
CA ASP A 21 -11.78 -9.00 7.48
C ASP A 21 -11.61 -9.88 8.73
N LEU A 22 -10.82 -10.95 8.66
CA LEU A 22 -10.55 -11.79 9.83
C LEU A 22 -9.78 -11.03 10.92
N ALA A 23 -8.80 -10.20 10.54
CA ALA A 23 -8.06 -9.37 11.48
C ALA A 23 -8.95 -8.30 12.14
N ASN A 24 -9.87 -7.69 11.39
CA ASN A 24 -10.85 -6.76 11.93
C ASN A 24 -11.88 -7.47 12.83
N MET A 25 -12.37 -8.65 12.42
CA MET A 25 -13.29 -9.47 13.24
C MET A 25 -12.66 -9.94 14.56
N MET A 26 -11.35 -10.22 14.59
CA MET A 26 -10.64 -10.57 15.83
C MET A 26 -10.48 -9.39 16.80
N LYS A 27 -10.57 -8.14 16.34
CA LYS A 27 -10.51 -6.94 17.21
C LYS A 27 -11.86 -6.59 17.86
N PHE A 28 -12.98 -6.96 17.25
CA PHE A 28 -14.33 -6.63 17.77
C PHE A 28 -15.01 -7.73 18.58
N GLY A 29 -14.53 -8.97 18.50
CA GLY A 29 -15.26 -10.13 19.01
C GLY A 29 -15.28 -10.35 20.53
N ASN A 30 -14.56 -9.59 21.37
CA ASN A 30 -14.32 -10.07 22.74
C ASN A 30 -14.23 -9.10 23.91
N HIS A 31 -14.79 -7.87 23.88
CA HIS A 31 -14.98 -7.12 25.13
C HIS A 31 -16.23 -6.22 25.11
N ALA A 32 -17.18 -6.47 26.01
CA ALA A 32 -18.12 -5.44 26.44
C ALA A 32 -17.31 -4.32 27.14
N VAL A 33 -17.22 -3.14 26.52
CA VAL A 33 -16.41 -2.04 27.03
C VAL A 33 -17.26 -1.12 27.94
N PRO A 34 -16.88 -0.90 29.21
CA PRO A 34 -17.57 0.05 30.09
C PRO A 34 -17.41 1.51 29.61
N ASN A 35 -18.45 2.32 29.81
CA ASN A 35 -18.63 3.70 29.33
C ASN A 35 -17.48 4.70 29.56
N ASN A 36 -16.47 4.38 30.38
CA ASN A 36 -15.32 5.25 30.63
C ASN A 36 -14.19 5.16 29.60
N ARG A 37 -14.28 4.28 28.59
CA ARG A 37 -13.27 4.21 27.48
C ARG A 37 -13.61 5.06 26.25
N LEU A 38 -14.80 5.66 26.18
CA LEU A 38 -15.19 6.50 25.03
C LEU A 38 -14.32 7.77 24.88
N LYS A 39 -13.59 8.18 25.92
CA LYS A 39 -12.60 9.27 25.83
C LYS A 39 -11.23 8.85 25.27
N ARG A 40 -10.95 7.54 25.15
CA ARG A 40 -9.68 7.03 24.59
C ARG A 40 -9.82 6.57 23.13
N ALA A 41 -11.05 6.34 22.66
CA ALA A 41 -11.33 6.00 21.26
C ALA A 41 -11.18 7.19 20.28
N HIS A 42 -10.87 8.39 20.77
CA HIS A 42 -10.67 9.59 19.96
C HIS A 42 -9.20 9.82 19.56
N ASP A 43 -8.28 8.93 19.94
CA ASP A 43 -6.85 9.09 19.61
C ASP A 43 -6.23 7.83 18.97
N GLU A 44 -7.05 7.01 18.32
CA GLU A 44 -6.52 6.02 17.38
C GLU A 44 -6.14 6.75 16.09
N THR A 45 -4.85 7.02 15.92
CA THR A 45 -4.31 7.60 14.70
C THR A 45 -4.56 6.64 13.54
N PHE A 46 -5.64 6.87 12.79
CA PHE A 46 -5.92 6.14 11.57
C PHE A 46 -4.92 6.59 10.50
N ILE A 47 -3.91 5.76 10.21
CA ILE A 47 -2.88 6.04 9.20
C ILE A 47 -3.14 5.14 8.00
N ALA A 48 -3.54 5.75 6.91
CA ALA A 48 -3.81 5.05 5.66
C ALA A 48 -3.72 6.00 4.48
N PHE A 49 -3.17 5.52 3.38
CA PHE A 49 -3.26 6.18 2.09
C PHE A 49 -3.74 5.20 1.01
N SER A 50 -4.40 5.75 0.00
CA SER A 50 -4.68 5.05 -1.23
C SER A 50 -4.66 6.06 -2.36
N ALA A 51 -3.87 5.78 -3.38
CA ALA A 51 -3.72 6.62 -4.55
C ALA A 51 -3.78 5.78 -5.84
N GLY A 52 -4.16 6.41 -6.94
CA GLY A 52 -4.20 5.80 -8.27
C GLY A 52 -3.68 6.74 -9.35
N LEU A 53 -3.55 6.21 -10.57
CA LEU A 53 -3.20 7.01 -11.74
C LEU A 53 -4.46 7.57 -12.43
N THR A 54 -4.41 8.83 -12.88
CA THR A 54 -5.44 9.46 -13.74
C THR A 54 -5.15 9.34 -15.24
N ALA A 55 -3.97 8.90 -15.64
CA ALA A 55 -3.58 8.83 -17.04
C ALA A 55 -2.51 7.76 -17.25
N MET A 56 -2.27 7.41 -18.51
CA MET A 56 -1.16 6.57 -18.88
C MET A 56 0.17 7.24 -18.47
N VAL A 57 1.05 6.46 -17.84
CA VAL A 57 2.38 6.93 -17.44
C VAL A 57 3.44 6.05 -18.07
N ASN A 58 4.33 6.69 -18.83
CA ASN A 58 5.59 6.07 -19.27
C ASN A 58 6.64 6.33 -18.20
N VAL A 59 7.02 5.27 -17.49
CA VAL A 59 7.98 5.32 -16.38
C VAL A 59 9.37 5.04 -16.94
N SER A 60 10.29 5.98 -16.72
CA SER A 60 11.71 5.75 -17.04
C SER A 60 12.29 4.68 -16.12
N ALA A 61 13.31 3.96 -16.59
CA ALA A 61 14.03 3.01 -15.77
C ALA A 61 14.45 3.65 -14.44
N ASN A 62 14.20 2.94 -13.34
CA ASN A 62 14.57 3.35 -11.99
C ASN A 62 13.88 4.63 -11.49
N ALA A 63 12.86 5.15 -12.18
CA ALA A 63 12.08 6.29 -11.71
C ALA A 63 10.98 5.86 -10.72
N THR A 64 10.73 6.70 -9.72
CA THR A 64 9.60 6.54 -8.79
C THR A 64 8.28 6.85 -9.50
N ILE A 65 7.26 6.06 -9.24
CA ILE A 65 5.93 6.21 -9.83
C ILE A 65 5.08 7.05 -8.88
N ALA A 66 4.69 8.24 -9.34
CA ALA A 66 3.78 9.12 -8.62
C ALA A 66 2.33 8.80 -8.99
N PHE A 67 1.58 8.20 -8.05
CA PHE A 67 0.13 8.02 -8.16
C PHE A 67 -0.55 9.34 -7.75
N ASP A 68 -1.13 10.03 -8.71
CA ASP A 68 -1.55 11.43 -8.62
C ASP A 68 -2.95 11.61 -8.02
N LYS A 69 -3.86 10.65 -8.26
CA LYS A 69 -5.22 10.64 -7.72
C LYS A 69 -5.23 10.11 -6.29
N VAL A 70 -5.33 10.98 -5.30
CA VAL A 70 -5.45 10.58 -3.89
C VAL A 70 -6.91 10.30 -3.53
N PHE A 71 -7.21 9.06 -3.09
CA PHE A 71 -8.51 8.68 -2.55
C PHE A 71 -8.59 8.95 -1.04
N ILE A 72 -7.51 8.62 -0.33
CA ILE A 72 -7.35 8.89 1.10
C ILE A 72 -5.86 9.11 1.42
N ASN A 73 -5.58 9.96 2.41
CA ASN A 73 -4.22 10.21 2.91
C ASN A 73 -4.25 10.60 4.40
N SER A 74 -4.88 9.76 5.21
CA SER A 74 -4.96 9.98 6.65
C SER A 74 -3.59 9.78 7.30
N GLY A 75 -3.19 10.70 8.17
CA GLY A 75 -1.81 10.80 8.69
C GLY A 75 -0.83 11.52 7.76
N ASN A 76 -1.28 11.96 6.57
CA ASN A 76 -0.53 12.75 5.59
C ASN A 76 0.85 12.18 5.22
N GLY A 77 1.01 10.86 5.25
CA GLY A 77 2.28 10.20 4.94
C GLY A 77 2.59 10.12 3.45
N TYR A 78 1.58 10.09 2.57
CA TYR A 78 1.80 9.96 1.13
C TYR A 78 1.91 11.31 0.43
N ASN A 79 2.93 11.48 -0.40
CA ASN A 79 3.13 12.65 -1.25
C ASN A 79 2.88 12.30 -2.72
N ASN A 80 1.74 12.73 -3.26
CA ASN A 80 1.30 12.42 -4.62
C ASN A 80 2.13 13.07 -5.74
N SER A 81 2.95 14.08 -5.44
CA SER A 81 3.90 14.64 -6.42
C SER A 81 5.17 13.80 -6.57
N THR A 82 5.50 12.99 -5.56
CA THR A 82 6.74 12.18 -5.53
C THR A 82 6.48 10.68 -5.61
N GLY A 83 5.28 10.21 -5.26
CA GLY A 83 4.96 8.79 -5.14
C GLY A 83 5.45 8.13 -3.85
N VAL A 84 5.93 8.92 -2.89
CA VAL A 84 6.56 8.43 -1.66
C VAL A 84 5.61 8.49 -0.49
N PHE A 85 5.50 7.38 0.24
CA PHE A 85 4.97 7.34 1.59
C PHE A 85 6.11 7.52 2.59
N THR A 86 5.95 8.44 3.54
CA THR A 86 6.85 8.64 4.68
C THR A 86 6.13 8.25 5.97
N CYS A 87 6.77 7.39 6.75
CA CYS A 87 6.28 6.94 8.04
C CYS A 87 6.38 8.06 9.09
N HIS A 88 5.28 8.35 9.79
CA HIS A 88 5.26 9.29 10.91
C HIS A 88 5.06 8.60 12.27
N HIS A 89 4.78 7.29 12.27
CA HIS A 89 4.51 6.53 13.49
C HIS A 89 5.06 5.11 13.37
N ASP A 90 5.81 4.67 14.37
CA ASP A 90 6.36 3.33 14.40
C ASP A 90 5.25 2.27 14.37
N GLY A 91 5.45 1.20 13.58
CA GLY A 91 4.44 0.16 13.49
C GLY A 91 4.67 -0.84 12.36
N VAL A 92 3.79 -1.83 12.31
CA VAL A 92 3.69 -2.77 11.19
C VAL A 92 2.68 -2.22 10.20
N TYR A 93 3.13 -2.00 8.97
CA TYR A 93 2.35 -1.47 7.87
C TYR A 93 2.09 -2.55 6.81
N VAL A 94 0.91 -2.50 6.20
CA VAL A 94 0.61 -3.26 4.99
C VAL A 94 0.73 -2.32 3.81
N PHE A 95 1.45 -2.76 2.77
CA PHE A 95 1.49 -2.09 1.48
C PHE A 95 0.99 -3.05 0.40
N LEU A 96 0.21 -2.51 -0.53
CA LEU A 96 -0.32 -3.23 -1.68
C LEU A 96 -0.32 -2.31 -2.89
N TYR A 97 0.05 -2.87 -4.04
CA TYR A 97 0.04 -2.15 -5.30
C TYR A 97 -0.50 -3.02 -6.42
N HIS A 98 -1.09 -2.37 -7.40
CA HIS A 98 -1.65 -2.96 -8.60
C HIS A 98 -1.31 -2.09 -9.80
N GLY A 99 -1.06 -2.73 -10.93
CA GLY A 99 -0.84 -2.03 -12.19
C GLY A 99 -1.31 -2.88 -13.37
N LEU A 100 -1.72 -2.17 -14.41
CA LEU A 100 -2.13 -2.71 -15.70
C LEU A 100 -1.23 -2.13 -16.78
N SER A 101 -0.77 -2.93 -17.72
CA SER A 101 -0.13 -2.49 -18.97
C SER A 101 -1.12 -2.63 -20.13
N GLU A 102 -0.97 -1.79 -21.14
CA GLU A 102 -1.63 -1.99 -22.43
C GLU A 102 -1.00 -3.17 -23.19
N SER A 103 -1.63 -3.59 -24.29
CA SER A 103 -1.08 -4.59 -25.21
C SER A 103 0.29 -4.19 -25.74
N ALA A 104 1.21 -5.16 -25.85
CA ALA A 104 2.62 -4.97 -26.21
C ALA A 104 3.42 -4.11 -25.22
N GLY A 105 2.80 -3.64 -24.13
CA GLY A 105 3.47 -3.00 -23.02
C GLY A 105 4.02 -4.02 -22.02
N SER A 106 4.94 -3.56 -21.17
CA SER A 106 5.35 -4.28 -19.97
C SER A 106 5.23 -3.37 -18.75
N LEU A 107 4.86 -3.97 -17.63
CA LEU A 107 4.91 -3.34 -16.32
C LEU A 107 5.82 -4.16 -15.41
N TRP A 108 6.71 -3.45 -14.71
CA TRP A 108 7.66 -4.02 -13.78
C TRP A 108 7.83 -3.05 -12.62
N MET A 109 7.06 -3.30 -11.57
CA MET A 109 6.91 -2.45 -10.40
C MET A 109 7.64 -3.06 -9.21
N ASP A 110 8.67 -2.36 -8.75
CA ASP A 110 9.46 -2.72 -7.58
C ASP A 110 9.08 -1.84 -6.39
N LEU A 111 8.73 -2.45 -5.26
CA LEU A 111 8.54 -1.73 -4.00
C LEU A 111 9.89 -1.60 -3.29
N TYR A 112 10.20 -0.38 -2.87
CA TYR A 112 11.41 -0.04 -2.13
C TYR A 112 11.06 0.47 -0.74
N LYS A 113 11.91 0.13 0.23
CA LYS A 113 11.97 0.76 1.56
C LYS A 113 13.34 1.42 1.71
N ASN A 114 13.40 2.74 1.93
CA ASN A 114 14.66 3.48 2.14
C ASN A 114 15.74 3.20 1.07
N GLY A 115 15.37 3.14 -0.21
CA GLY A 115 16.32 2.80 -1.28
C GLY A 115 16.69 1.33 -1.41
N VAL A 116 16.18 0.45 -0.53
CA VAL A 116 16.38 -1.01 -0.59
C VAL A 116 15.17 -1.71 -1.17
N TYR A 117 15.39 -2.52 -2.21
CA TYR A 117 14.38 -3.37 -2.85
C TYR A 117 13.71 -4.32 -1.83
N GLN A 118 12.39 -4.49 -1.94
CA GLN A 118 11.61 -5.39 -1.09
C GLN A 118 10.91 -6.48 -1.90
N ILE A 119 10.00 -6.10 -2.79
CA ILE A 119 9.19 -7.03 -3.61
C ILE A 119 8.99 -6.47 -5.02
N THR A 120 8.65 -7.34 -5.96
CA THR A 120 8.42 -6.99 -7.36
C THR A 120 7.10 -7.54 -7.87
N GLY A 121 6.55 -6.90 -8.89
CA GLY A 121 5.44 -7.36 -9.69
C GLY A 121 5.74 -7.11 -11.16
N TYR A 122 5.64 -8.16 -11.98
CA TYR A 122 5.90 -8.10 -13.42
C TYR A 122 4.71 -8.64 -14.20
N ALA A 123 4.31 -7.92 -15.25
CA ALA A 123 3.38 -8.43 -16.23
C ALA A 123 3.74 -7.90 -17.62
N HIS A 124 3.54 -8.75 -18.62
CA HIS A 124 3.71 -8.42 -20.02
C HIS A 124 2.83 -9.34 -20.85
N ASN A 125 2.20 -8.79 -21.89
CA ASN A 125 1.45 -9.54 -22.87
C ASN A 125 1.48 -8.79 -24.20
N GLU A 126 1.83 -9.50 -25.27
CA GLU A 126 1.98 -8.93 -26.61
C GLU A 126 0.67 -8.46 -27.24
N ASN A 127 -0.45 -9.13 -26.93
CA ASN A 127 -1.71 -8.96 -27.67
C ASN A 127 -2.90 -8.53 -26.81
N GLU A 128 -2.74 -8.51 -25.49
CA GLU A 128 -3.79 -8.20 -24.53
C GLU A 128 -3.22 -7.34 -23.39
N TYR A 129 -4.09 -6.76 -22.57
CA TYR A 129 -3.67 -6.09 -21.34
C TYR A 129 -3.09 -7.11 -20.35
N ALA A 130 -2.11 -6.69 -19.55
CA ALA A 130 -1.49 -7.54 -18.53
C ALA A 130 -1.47 -6.82 -17.18
N ALA A 131 -1.73 -7.53 -16.09
CA ALA A 131 -1.76 -6.95 -14.76
C ALA A 131 -0.80 -7.68 -13.81
N ALA A 132 -0.16 -6.93 -12.91
CA ALA A 132 0.50 -7.51 -11.75
C ALA A 132 0.14 -6.73 -10.48
N SER A 133 0.10 -7.47 -9.38
CA SER A 133 -0.13 -6.95 -8.05
C SER A 133 0.76 -7.68 -7.07
N ASN A 134 1.18 -7.02 -6.01
CA ASN A 134 1.85 -7.67 -4.90
C ASN A 134 1.57 -6.90 -3.60
N ALA A 135 1.83 -7.54 -2.46
CA ALA A 135 1.61 -6.96 -1.15
C ALA A 135 2.71 -7.42 -0.16
N ILE A 136 3.02 -6.57 0.82
CA ILE A 136 4.03 -6.86 1.84
C ILE A 136 3.63 -6.22 3.18
N LEU A 137 4.01 -6.89 4.27
CA LEU A 137 4.04 -6.29 5.60
C LEU A 137 5.46 -5.79 5.90
N LEU A 138 5.58 -4.53 6.31
CA LEU A 138 6.86 -3.92 6.70
C LEU A 138 6.76 -3.34 8.10
N GLN A 139 7.74 -3.66 8.95
CA GLN A 139 7.99 -2.87 10.15
C GLN A 139 8.63 -1.56 9.72
N LEU A 140 8.00 -0.45 10.05
CA LEU A 140 8.51 0.90 9.81
C LEU A 140 8.79 1.59 11.14
N VAL A 141 9.78 2.48 11.10
CA VAL A 141 10.02 3.49 12.13
C VAL A 141 9.84 4.89 11.51
N GLU A 142 9.70 5.90 12.34
CA GLU A 142 9.57 7.30 11.89
C GLU A 142 10.64 7.66 10.84
N ASN A 143 10.20 8.34 9.78
CA ASN A 143 10.97 8.74 8.60
C ASN A 143 11.35 7.62 7.62
N ASP A 144 10.99 6.35 7.89
CA ASP A 144 11.09 5.33 6.85
C ASP A 144 10.23 5.70 5.64
N THR A 145 10.78 5.51 4.44
CA THR A 145 10.12 5.81 3.17
C THR A 145 9.79 4.53 2.42
N VAL A 146 8.61 4.49 1.80
CA VAL A 146 8.14 3.37 0.97
C VAL A 146 7.55 3.91 -0.33
N TYR A 147 7.97 3.35 -1.46
CA TYR A 147 7.55 3.81 -2.78
C TYR A 147 7.73 2.74 -3.86
N ILE A 148 7.06 2.94 -5.00
CA ILE A 148 7.15 2.06 -6.17
C ILE A 148 8.06 2.67 -7.22
N ARG A 149 8.95 1.86 -7.80
CA ARG A 149 9.80 2.24 -8.94
C ARG A 149 9.54 1.33 -10.13
N GLY A 150 9.74 1.87 -11.33
CA GLY A 150 9.90 1.05 -12.52
C GLY A 150 11.27 0.36 -12.52
N HIS A 151 11.34 -0.97 -12.61
CA HIS A 151 12.61 -1.70 -12.73
C HIS A 151 13.39 -1.25 -13.99
N GLY A 152 12.68 -1.18 -15.13
CA GLY A 152 13.15 -0.65 -16.41
C GLY A 152 12.19 0.39 -16.97
N THR A 153 12.24 0.60 -18.29
CA THR A 153 11.21 1.40 -18.96
C THR A 153 9.89 0.63 -18.92
N ASN A 154 8.86 1.26 -18.37
CA ASN A 154 7.56 0.63 -18.17
C ASN A 154 6.44 1.55 -18.65
N GLN A 155 5.28 0.97 -18.94
CA GLN A 155 4.06 1.71 -19.19
C GLN A 155 2.97 1.23 -18.25
N LEU A 156 2.46 2.15 -17.44
CA LEU A 156 1.28 1.91 -16.63
C LEU A 156 0.09 2.56 -17.33
N TYR A 157 -0.93 1.74 -17.57
CA TYR A 157 -2.17 2.17 -18.19
C TYR A 157 -3.01 2.99 -17.21
N GLY A 158 -3.63 4.04 -17.72
CA GLY A 158 -4.54 4.89 -16.97
C GLY A 158 -5.38 5.78 -17.89
N LYS A 159 -6.56 6.16 -17.41
CA LYS A 159 -7.46 7.11 -18.07
C LYS A 159 -8.10 8.03 -17.03
N PRO A 160 -8.56 9.24 -17.41
CA PRO A 160 -9.06 10.24 -16.46
C PRO A 160 -10.11 9.71 -15.48
N ASP A 161 -11.04 8.89 -15.99
CA ASP A 161 -12.18 8.37 -15.22
C ASP A 161 -12.10 6.85 -14.95
N GLU A 162 -11.01 6.19 -15.32
CA GLU A 162 -10.80 4.74 -15.12
C GLU A 162 -9.44 4.50 -14.45
N THR A 163 -9.46 4.14 -13.16
CA THR A 163 -8.23 3.89 -12.39
C THR A 163 -7.84 2.41 -12.48
N TYR A 164 -6.75 2.12 -13.20
CA TYR A 164 -6.22 0.77 -13.42
C TYR A 164 -4.92 0.47 -12.66
N ALA A 165 -4.31 1.48 -12.05
CA ALA A 165 -3.10 1.31 -11.25
C ALA A 165 -3.30 2.01 -9.90
N THR A 166 -2.93 1.33 -8.83
CA THR A 166 -3.10 1.81 -7.45
C THR A 166 -1.88 1.48 -6.60
N PHE A 167 -1.67 2.33 -5.60
CA PHE A 167 -0.74 2.09 -4.51
C PHE A 167 -1.42 2.53 -3.21
N SER A 168 -1.47 1.60 -2.26
CA SER A 168 -2.14 1.82 -0.97
C SER A 168 -1.30 1.26 0.16
N GLY A 169 -1.49 1.82 1.34
CA GLY A 169 -0.92 1.27 2.56
C GLY A 169 -1.58 1.83 3.81
N PHE A 170 -1.50 1.08 4.90
CA PHE A 170 -2.09 1.45 6.17
C PHE A 170 -1.36 0.76 7.33
N ILE A 171 -1.49 1.34 8.53
CA ILE A 171 -0.93 0.74 9.74
C ILE A 171 -1.82 -0.41 10.22
N LEU A 172 -1.25 -1.58 10.43
CA LEU A 172 -1.94 -2.76 10.96
C LEU A 172 -1.81 -2.84 12.49
N ILE A 173 -0.59 -2.59 12.98
CA ILE A 173 -0.22 -2.62 14.40
C ILE A 173 0.61 -1.38 14.71
N PRO A 174 0.02 -0.36 15.38
CA PRO A 174 0.79 0.75 15.94
C PRO A 174 1.72 0.26 17.05
N GLN A 175 2.98 0.71 17.04
CA GLN A 175 3.85 0.55 18.19
C GLN A 175 3.57 1.71 19.15
N GLY A 176 3.11 1.39 20.37
CA GLY A 176 2.92 2.41 21.40
C GLY A 176 4.27 3.01 21.79
N GLN A 177 4.38 4.33 21.85
CA GLN A 177 5.55 4.97 22.45
C GLN A 177 5.66 4.48 23.89
N GLY A 178 6.74 3.74 24.19
CA GLY A 178 7.01 3.24 25.53
C GLY A 178 6.99 4.42 26.51
N HIS A 179 6.04 4.41 27.43
CA HIS A 179 6.07 5.28 28.59
C HIS A 179 7.34 4.92 29.35
N GLY A 180 8.33 5.82 29.37
CA GLY A 180 9.57 5.60 30.09
C GLY A 180 9.26 5.19 31.51
N GLU A 181 9.69 3.98 31.89
CA GLU A 181 9.72 3.58 33.29
C GLU A 181 10.63 4.56 34.01
N ASN A 182 10.01 5.45 34.80
CA ASN A 182 10.72 6.34 35.70
C ASN A 182 11.22 5.48 36.87
N GLY A 183 12.30 4.74 36.63
CA GLY A 183 13.07 4.01 37.62
C GLY A 183 13.88 4.99 38.47
N GLY A 184 13.20 5.82 39.26
CA GLY A 184 13.80 6.57 40.35
C GLY A 184 13.82 5.71 41.60
N ASN A 185 14.94 5.01 41.81
CA ASN A 185 15.26 4.32 43.06
C ASN A 185 16.22 5.19 43.87
N ASN A 186 15.94 5.29 45.18
CA ASN A 186 16.60 6.04 46.27
C ASN A 186 16.31 7.53 46.42
#